data_AF-A0A945NHG5-F1
#
_entry.id   AF-A0A945NHG5-F1
#
_cell.length_a   1.000
_cell.length_b   1.000
_cell.length_c   1.000
_cell.angle_alpha   90.00
_cell.angle_beta   90.00
_cell.angle_gamma   90.00
#
_symmetry.space_group_name_H-M   'P 1'
#
loop_
_entity.id
_entity.type
_entity.pdbx_description
1 polymer ?
#
loop_
_entity_poly.entity_id
_entity_poly.type
_entity_poly.pdbx_seq_one_letter_code
_entity_poly.pdbx_strand_id
1 'polypeptide(L)' 'MPNKSSLSAAACSVLREPSVAGKISLTQEIAEQWYDGSISELGSSLPPDRPAHPPQPELLPPRDM' A
#
# COMPACT_ATOMS: atom_id res chain seq x y z
N MET A 1 15.21 7.05 -13.72
CA MET A 1 15.00 6.86 -12.27
C MET A 1 13.51 6.75 -12.05
N PRO A 2 12.98 5.76 -11.32
CA PRO A 2 11.54 5.70 -11.05
C PRO A 2 11.13 6.95 -10.25
N ASN A 3 10.16 7.69 -10.79
CA ASN A 3 9.64 8.88 -10.13
C ASN A 3 8.89 8.45 -8.86
N LYS A 4 9.37 8.94 -7.71
CA LYS A 4 8.84 8.62 -6.39
C LYS A 4 7.39 9.09 -6.20
N SER A 5 6.86 9.92 -7.10
CA SER A 5 5.51 10.50 -7.10
C SER A 5 4.58 9.91 -8.16
N SER A 6 4.84 8.69 -8.67
CA SER A 6 3.98 8.04 -9.66
C SER A 6 2.95 7.09 -9.03
N LEU A 7 1.83 6.82 -9.71
CA LEU A 7 0.75 5.97 -9.21
C LEU A 7 1.25 4.55 -8.91
N SER A 8 2.09 3.97 -9.77
CA SER A 8 2.70 2.66 -9.53
C SER A 8 3.64 2.66 -8.32
N ALA A 9 4.41 3.74 -8.09
CA ALA A 9 5.25 3.88 -6.90
C ALA A 9 4.42 4.00 -5.62
N ALA A 10 3.32 4.75 -5.69
CA ALA A 10 2.36 4.91 -4.60
C ALA A 10 1.64 3.59 -4.28
N ALA A 11 1.18 2.85 -5.29
CA ALA A 11 0.61 1.52 -5.09
C ALA A 11 1.62 0.56 -4.44
N CYS A 12 2.90 0.64 -4.81
CA CYS A 12 3.95 -0.15 -4.20
C CYS A 12 4.20 0.22 -2.73
N SER A 13 3.94 1.46 -2.28
CA SER A 13 4.05 1.81 -0.87
C SER A 13 2.94 1.16 -0.04
N VAL A 14 1.70 1.11 -0.56
CA VAL A 14 0.58 0.38 0.07
C VAL A 14 0.91 -1.10 0.25
N LEU A 15 1.49 -1.73 -0.78
CA LEU A 15 1.88 -3.15 -0.70
C LEU A 15 3.00 -3.40 0.33
N ARG A 16 3.82 -2.40 0.64
CA ARG A 16 4.91 -2.50 1.63
C ARG A 16 4.49 -2.13 3.05
N GLU A 17 3.33 -1.52 3.23
CA GLU A 17 2.79 -1.19 4.55
C GLU A 17 2.30 -2.48 5.25
N PRO A 18 2.81 -2.84 6.44
CA PRO A 18 2.41 -4.08 7.10
C PRO A 18 1.04 -3.98 7.79
N SER A 19 0.64 -2.80 8.26
CA SER A 19 -0.58 -2.63 9.05
C SER A 19 -1.83 -2.48 8.18
N VAL A 20 -2.95 -3.06 8.61
CA VAL A 20 -4.24 -2.90 7.91
C VAL A 20 -4.68 -1.44 7.90
N ALA A 21 -4.59 -0.77 9.06
CA ALA A 21 -4.94 0.64 9.18
C ALA A 21 -4.08 1.53 8.27
N GLY A 22 -2.75 1.31 8.26
CA GLY A 22 -1.84 2.05 7.38
C GLY A 22 -2.15 1.82 5.90
N LYS A 23 -2.48 0.59 5.50
CA LYS A 23 -2.91 0.30 4.11
C LYS A 23 -4.14 1.11 3.72
N ILE A 24 -5.13 1.18 4.60
CA ILE A 24 -6.38 1.93 4.36
C ILE A 24 -6.07 3.43 4.24
N SER A 25 -5.34 3.99 5.21
CA SER A 25 -4.97 5.41 5.21
C SER A 25 -4.17 5.79 3.96
N LEU A 26 -3.14 5.02 3.60
CA LEU A 26 -2.35 5.27 2.40
C LEU A 26 -3.18 5.17 1.13
N THR A 27 -4.07 4.18 1.03
CA THR A 27 -4.92 4.01 -0.15
C THR A 27 -5.85 5.21 -0.34
N GLN A 28 -6.44 5.72 0.74
CA GLN A 28 -7.30 6.91 0.69
C GLN A 28 -6.51 8.15 0.26
N GLU A 29 -5.35 8.39 0.88
CA GLU A 29 -4.49 9.52 0.56
C GLU A 29 -4.03 9.50 -0.91
N ILE A 30 -3.63 8.33 -1.41
CA ILE A 30 -3.20 8.15 -2.80
C ILE A 30 -4.37 8.35 -3.76
N ALA A 31 -5.57 7.88 -3.41
CA ALA A 31 -6.76 8.05 -4.23
C ALA A 31 -7.14 9.54 -4.37
N GLU A 32 -7.04 10.31 -3.28
CA GLU A 32 -7.25 11.76 -3.30
C GLU A 32 -6.22 12.47 -4.18
N GLN A 33 -4.93 12.16 -4.00
CA GLN A 33 -3.84 12.73 -4.80
C GLN A 33 -3.92 12.35 -6.29
N TRP A 34 -4.46 11.17 -6.61
CA TRP A 34 -4.70 10.79 -8.00
C TRP A 34 -5.90 11.55 -8.58
N TYR A 35 -6.96 11.71 -7.78
CA TYR A 35 -8.17 12.40 -8.19
C TYR A 35 -7.95 13.90 -8.44
N ASP A 36 -7.16 14.57 -7.59
CA ASP A 36 -6.85 15.99 -7.72
C ASP A 36 -5.71 16.29 -8.71
N GLY A 37 -5.06 15.25 -9.24
CA GLY A 37 -3.98 15.35 -10.23
C GLY A 37 -2.60 15.62 -9.64
N SER A 38 -2.44 15.62 -8.31
CA SER A 38 -1.13 15.69 -7.63
C SER A 38 -0.23 14.51 -8.01
N ILE A 39 -0.82 13.32 -8.19
CA ILE A 39 -0.21 12.20 -8.89
C ILE A 39 -0.80 12.20 -10.31
N SER A 40 0.00 12.64 -11.28
CA SER A 40 -0.42 12.69 -12.69
C SER A 40 0.23 11.61 -13.55
N GLU A 41 1.28 10.97 -13.04
CA GLU A 41 2.08 9.99 -13.79
C GLU A 41 1.78 8.57 -13.34
N LEU A 42 1.59 7.65 -14.28
CA LEU A 42 1.39 6.22 -13.97
C LEU A 42 2.67 5.57 -13.42
N GLY A 43 3.83 5.90 -13.99
CA GLY A 43 5.12 5.30 -13.65
C GLY A 43 5.27 3.83 -14.09
N SER A 44 6.36 3.19 -13.65
CA SER A 44 6.73 1.81 -14.04
C SER A 44 7.29 1.00 -12.88
N SER A 45 6.93 1.34 -11.65
CA SER A 45 7.41 0.62 -10.46
C SER A 45 6.90 -0.82 -10.44
N LEU A 46 7.80 -1.76 -10.19
CA LEU A 46 7.44 -3.17 -10.04
C LEU A 46 6.96 -3.44 -8.61
N PRO A 47 5.84 -4.18 -8.44
CA PRO A 47 5.37 -4.58 -7.13
C PRO A 47 6.40 -5.49 -6.44
N PRO A 48 6.46 -5.49 -5.10
CA PRO A 48 7.22 -6.49 -4.38
C PRO A 48 6.66 -7.90 -4.65
N ASP A 49 7.50 -8.93 -4.52
CA ASP A 49 7.11 -10.32 -4.74
C ASP A 49 5.99 -10.79 -3.78
N ARG A 50 5.98 -10.23 -2.56
CA ARG A 50 4.93 -10.43 -1.55
C ARG A 50 4.55 -9.11 -0.89
N PRO A 51 3.26 -8.88 -0.59
CA PRO A 51 2.85 -7.77 0.26
C PRO A 51 3.43 -7.91 1.67
N ALA A 52 3.59 -6.79 2.37
CA ALA A 52 3.95 -6.79 3.78
C ALA A 52 2.79 -7.36 4.63
N HIS A 53 3.19 -8.20 5.59
CA HIS A 53 2.30 -8.80 6.57
C HIS A 53 2.38 -8.03 7.89
N PRO A 54 1.28 -8.00 8.67
CA PRO A 54 1.34 -7.58 10.06
C PRO A 54 2.42 -8.37 10.82
N PRO A 55 3.09 -7.76 11.80
CA PRO A 55 4.22 -8.36 12.50
C PRO A 55 3.90 -9.70 13.19
N GLN A 56 2.64 -9.92 13.58
CA GLN A 56 2.18 -11.21 14.08
C GLN A 56 0.68 -11.39 13.81
N PRO A 57 0.21 -12.57 13.39
CA PRO A 57 -1.21 -12.87 13.40
C PRO A 57 -1.74 -12.87 14.83
N GLU A 58 -2.97 -12.42 15.02
CA GLU A 58 -3.66 -12.59 16.30
C GLU A 58 -3.81 -14.09 16.56
N LEU A 59 -3.26 -14.56 17.68
CA LEU A 59 -3.37 -15.96 18.08
C LEU A 59 -4.74 -16.17 18.73
N LEU A 60 -5.67 -16.75 17.97
CA LEU A 60 -6.98 -17.14 18.46
C LEU A 60 -6.89 -18.55 19.09
N PRO A 61 -7.52 -18.79 20.24
CA PRO A 61 -7.61 -20.16 20.78
C PRO A 61 -8.41 -21.05 19.80
N PRO A 62 -8.24 -22.39 19.84
CA PRO A 62 -8.88 -23.29 18.87
C PRO A 62 -10.41 -23.20 18.76
N ARG A 63 -11.08 -22.67 19.79
CA ARG A 63 -12.54 -22.43 19.80
C ARG A 63 -12.97 -21.17 19.02
N ASP A 64 -12.03 -20.28 18.73
CA ASP A 64 -12.27 -18.96 18.13
C ASP A 64 -11.56 -18.82 16.74
N MET A 65 -10.97 -19.91 16.20
CA MET A 65 -10.47 -19.99 14.82
C MET A 65 -11.61 -20.09 13.80
#